data_AF-A0A3D0HQZ5-F1
#
_entry.id   AF-A0A3D0HQZ5-F1
#
_cell.length_a   1.000
_cell.length_b   1.000
_cell.length_c   1.000
_cell.angle_alpha   90.00
_cell.angle_beta   90.00
_cell.angle_gamma   90.00
#
_symmetry.space_group_name_H-M   'P 1'
#
loop_
_entity.id
_entity.type
_entity.pdbx_description
1 polymer ?
#
loop_
_entity_poly.entity_id
_entity_poly.type
_entity_poly.pdbx_seq_one_letter_code
_entity_poly.pdbx_strand_id
1 'polypeptide(L)'
;MKLYFGNATTTATTIMILCLLGFMVYTVTHRNNVTYWGRRSLFLLAFGLVICCFAAARDGLDKTIQNAVDGSCAPGIFPLISFPNLIGCIGAAIIVIAAIATPIAKSQLAREVWFYVMSSGVILKIGVMEIARILR
;
A
#
# COMPACT_ATOMS: atom_id res chain seq x y z
N MET A 1 20.58 -9.24 3.97
CA MET A 1 19.82 -8.62 5.09
C MET A 1 19.81 -7.08 5.07
N LYS A 2 20.83 -6.38 4.55
CA LYS A 2 20.86 -4.90 4.49
C LYS A 2 19.64 -4.25 3.79
N LEU A 3 19.03 -4.90 2.79
CA LEU A 3 17.92 -4.32 2.02
C LEU A 3 16.64 -4.09 2.85
N TYR A 4 16.38 -4.97 3.82
CA TYR A 4 15.17 -4.96 4.66
C TYR A 4 15.45 -4.55 6.11
N PHE A 5 16.66 -4.80 6.61
CA PHE A 5 17.05 -4.52 8.00
C PHE A 5 18.22 -3.52 8.11
N GLY A 6 18.47 -2.72 7.07
CA GLY A 6 19.59 -1.78 7.03
C GLY A 6 19.36 -0.46 7.78
N ASN A 7 18.11 -0.10 8.09
CA ASN A 7 17.72 1.14 8.77
C ASN A 7 16.44 0.89 9.59
N ALA A 8 16.17 1.71 10.61
CA ALA A 8 14.94 1.67 11.40
C ALA A 8 13.70 1.84 10.52
N THR A 9 13.73 2.76 9.55
CA THR A 9 12.61 3.00 8.62
C THR A 9 12.37 1.82 7.68
N THR A 10 13.43 1.23 7.12
CA THR A 10 13.28 0.03 6.25
C THR A 10 12.74 -1.15 7.02
N THR A 11 13.25 -1.38 8.22
CA THR A 11 12.81 -2.46 9.12
C THR A 11 11.35 -2.28 9.52
N ALA A 12 10.97 -1.06 9.94
CA ALA A 12 9.59 -0.75 10.30
C ALA A 12 8.64 -0.99 9.11
N THR A 13 8.96 -0.46 7.92
CA THR A 13 8.13 -0.67 6.72
C THR A 13 7.97 -2.15 6.39
N THR A 14 9.04 -2.94 6.47
CA THR A 14 8.96 -4.39 6.22
C THR A 14 8.06 -5.10 7.23
N ILE A 15 8.20 -4.82 8.53
CA ILE A 15 7.34 -5.40 9.56
C ILE A 15 5.88 -5.00 9.33
N MET A 16 5.61 -3.73 9.03
CA MET A 16 4.24 -3.27 8.79
C MET A 16 3.62 -3.91 7.54
N ILE A 17 4.39 -4.08 6.45
CA ILE A 17 3.94 -4.82 5.26
C ILE A 17 3.57 -6.26 5.63
N LEU A 18 4.42 -6.97 6.40
CA LEU A 18 4.15 -8.33 6.84
C LEU A 18 2.89 -8.39 7.73
N CYS A 19 2.71 -7.43 8.65
CA CYS A 19 1.51 -7.33 9.47
C CYS A 19 0.24 -7.09 8.63
N LEU A 20 0.31 -6.23 7.61
CA LEU A 20 -0.81 -5.96 6.70
C LEU A 20 -1.17 -7.20 5.87
N LEU A 21 -0.17 -7.90 5.33
CA LEU A 21 -0.36 -9.15 4.60
C LEU A 21 -0.98 -10.23 5.50
N GLY A 22 -0.45 -10.37 6.73
CA GLY A 22 -1.00 -11.28 7.74
C GLY A 22 -2.45 -10.93 8.10
N PHE A 23 -2.78 -9.65 8.25
CA PHE A 23 -4.15 -9.19 8.47
C PHE A 23 -5.09 -9.55 7.31
N MET A 24 -4.64 -9.37 6.06
CA MET A 24 -5.43 -9.74 4.88
C MET A 24 -5.67 -11.26 4.85
N VAL A 25 -4.63 -12.08 5.00
CA VAL A 25 -4.73 -13.54 5.04
C VAL A 25 -5.64 -14.01 6.17
N TYR A 26 -5.50 -13.44 7.37
CA TYR A 26 -6.37 -13.72 8.50
C TYR A 26 -7.84 -13.40 8.19
N THR A 27 -8.09 -12.25 7.56
CA THR A 27 -9.45 -11.81 7.21
C THR A 27 -10.08 -12.75 6.17
N VAL A 28 -9.32 -13.20 5.17
CA VAL A 28 -9.82 -14.14 4.14
C VAL A 28 -10.10 -15.54 4.73
N THR A 29 -9.18 -16.07 5.54
CA THR A 29 -9.33 -17.39 6.16
C THR A 29 -10.51 -17.45 7.14
N HIS A 30 -10.80 -16.35 7.84
CA HIS A 30 -11.89 -16.25 8.80
C HIS A 30 -13.09 -15.46 8.28
N ARG A 31 -13.28 -15.37 6.94
CA ARG A 31 -14.32 -14.56 6.31
C ARG A 31 -15.74 -14.84 6.82
N ASN A 32 -16.04 -16.10 7.15
CA ASN A 32 -17.35 -16.52 7.66
C ASN A 32 -17.66 -15.96 9.06
N ASN A 33 -16.63 -15.58 9.82
CA ASN A 33 -16.75 -15.00 11.16
C ASN A 33 -16.75 -13.45 11.14
N VAL A 34 -16.66 -12.82 9.96
CA VAL A 34 -16.61 -11.37 9.83
C VAL A 34 -18.04 -10.80 9.80
N THR A 35 -18.41 -10.13 10.89
CA THR A 35 -19.73 -9.48 11.03
C THR A 35 -19.80 -8.09 10.38
N TYR A 36 -18.69 -7.34 10.37
CA TYR A 36 -18.63 -5.97 9.86
C TYR A 36 -17.46 -5.78 8.89
N TRP A 37 -17.71 -6.01 7.59
CA TRP A 37 -16.71 -5.84 6.54
C TRP A 37 -16.20 -4.40 6.44
N GLY A 38 -17.06 -3.41 6.65
CA GLY A 38 -16.67 -1.99 6.61
C GLY A 38 -15.58 -1.64 7.63
N ARG A 39 -15.56 -2.26 8.82
CA ARG A 39 -14.50 -2.03 9.83
C ARG A 39 -13.16 -2.61 9.38
N ARG A 40 -13.18 -3.78 8.73
CA ARG A 40 -11.98 -4.41 8.16
C ARG A 40 -11.43 -3.60 6.99
N SER A 41 -12.30 -3.08 6.11
CA SER A 41 -11.91 -2.18 5.02
C SER A 41 -11.33 -0.87 5.53
N LEU A 42 -11.92 -0.27 6.58
CA LEU A 42 -11.40 0.95 7.20
C LEU A 42 -10.00 0.74 7.78
N PHE A 43 -9.79 -0.38 8.48
CA PHE A 43 -8.47 -0.74 9.00
C PHE A 43 -7.45 -0.93 7.86
N LEU A 44 -7.82 -1.67 6.81
CA LEU A 44 -6.96 -1.89 5.64
C LEU A 44 -6.55 -0.58 4.98
N LEU A 45 -7.51 0.36 4.81
CA LEU A 45 -7.26 1.68 4.24
C LEU A 45 -6.33 2.51 5.12
N ALA A 46 -6.64 2.65 6.41
CA ALA A 46 -5.87 3.48 7.34
C ALA A 46 -4.44 2.94 7.53
N PHE A 47 -4.30 1.65 7.80
CA PHE A 47 -2.98 1.04 7.99
C PHE A 47 -2.19 0.97 6.68
N GLY A 48 -2.86 0.71 5.55
CA GLY A 48 -2.26 0.78 4.23
C GLY A 48 -1.74 2.18 3.88
N LEU A 49 -2.45 3.25 4.26
CA LEU A 49 -1.99 4.64 4.07
C LEU A 49 -0.74 4.93 4.89
N VAL A 50 -0.71 4.52 6.16
CA VAL A 50 0.49 4.64 7.02
C VAL A 50 1.68 3.94 6.36
N ILE A 51 1.50 2.71 5.90
CA ILE A 51 2.55 1.96 5.19
C ILE A 51 3.00 2.68 3.93
N CYS A 52 2.07 3.24 3.15
CA CYS A 52 2.38 3.99 1.93
C CYS A 52 3.26 5.22 2.24
N CYS A 53 2.97 5.96 3.32
CA CYS A 53 3.78 7.11 3.73
C CYS A 53 5.19 6.68 4.17
N PHE A 54 5.30 5.61 4.97
CA PHE A 54 6.59 5.06 5.39
C PHE A 54 7.40 4.50 4.22
N ALA A 55 6.74 3.86 3.25
CA ALA A 55 7.37 3.40 2.02
C ALA A 55 7.89 4.58 1.19
N ALA A 56 7.09 5.65 1.03
CA ALA A 56 7.51 6.86 0.32
C ALA A 56 8.74 7.52 0.96
N ALA A 57 8.77 7.66 2.28
CA ALA A 57 9.92 8.21 3.01
C ALA A 57 11.15 7.28 2.94
N ARG A 58 10.93 5.96 3.02
CA ARG A 58 11.99 4.94 2.90
C ARG A 58 12.63 4.96 1.50
N ASP A 59 11.83 5.14 0.47
CA ASP A 59 12.25 5.15 -0.94
C ASP A 59 12.71 6.53 -1.43
N GLY A 60 12.54 7.57 -0.60
CA GLY A 60 12.95 8.95 -0.91
C GLY A 60 12.09 9.60 -2.00
N LEU A 61 10.81 9.24 -2.09
CA LEU A 61 9.91 9.77 -3.12
C LEU A 61 9.75 11.29 -2.99
N ASP A 62 9.76 11.82 -1.77
CA ASP A 62 9.78 13.25 -1.45
C ASP A 62 10.97 13.95 -2.12
N LYS A 63 12.17 13.35 -2.03
CA LYS A 63 13.39 13.87 -2.67
C LYS A 63 13.34 13.77 -4.19
N THR A 64 12.77 12.69 -4.73
CA THR A 64 12.54 12.57 -6.18
C THR A 64 11.64 13.69 -6.69
N ILE A 65 10.57 14.02 -5.97
CA ILE A 65 9.65 15.11 -6.33
C ILE A 65 10.37 16.45 -6.23
N GLN A 66 11.07 16.71 -5.12
CA GLN A 66 11.82 17.95 -4.93
C GLN A 66 12.86 18.16 -6.03
N ASN A 67 13.69 17.15 -6.32
CA ASN A 67 14.63 17.19 -7.44
C ASN A 67 13.97 17.48 -8.80
N ALA A 68 12.78 16.94 -9.05
CA ALA A 68 12.06 17.17 -10.30
C ALA A 68 11.47 18.60 -10.41
N VAL A 69 11.19 19.25 -9.28
CA VAL A 69 10.61 20.60 -9.24
C VAL A 69 11.69 21.67 -9.29
N ASP A 70 12.73 21.58 -8.46
CA ASP A 70 13.71 22.65 -8.28
C ASP A 70 15.18 22.20 -8.36
N GLY A 71 15.45 20.90 -8.52
CA GLY A 71 16.80 20.34 -8.61
C GLY A 71 17.65 20.50 -7.34
N SER A 72 17.03 20.82 -6.19
CA SER A 72 17.76 21.18 -4.97
C SER A 72 18.37 20.01 -4.19
N CYS A 73 17.97 18.77 -4.48
CA CYS A 73 18.49 17.57 -3.81
C CYS A 73 18.63 16.39 -4.77
N ALA A 74 19.46 15.41 -4.43
CA ALA A 74 19.56 14.19 -5.21
C ALA A 74 18.24 13.38 -5.16
N PRO A 75 17.79 12.80 -6.29
CA PRO A 75 16.56 12.03 -6.32
C PRO A 75 16.63 10.78 -5.45
N GLY A 76 15.47 10.30 -5.00
CA GLY A 76 15.33 9.05 -4.28
C GLY A 76 15.58 7.83 -5.15
N ILE A 77 15.21 6.66 -4.62
CA ILE A 77 15.49 5.38 -5.29
C ILE A 77 14.80 5.37 -6.65
N PHE A 78 13.51 5.65 -6.75
CA PHE A 78 12.78 5.60 -8.03
C PHE A 78 12.65 6.99 -8.67
N PRO A 79 12.82 7.11 -10.01
CA PRO A 79 12.48 8.34 -10.71
C PRO A 79 10.96 8.54 -10.73
N LEU A 80 10.54 9.80 -10.88
CA LEU A 80 9.13 10.20 -10.76
C LEU A 80 8.26 9.52 -11.82
N ILE A 81 8.72 9.47 -13.07
CA ILE A 81 8.09 8.73 -14.16
C ILE A 81 8.81 7.38 -14.26
N SER A 82 8.34 6.40 -13.49
CA SER A 82 8.87 5.05 -13.49
C SER A 82 7.73 4.03 -13.53
N PHE A 83 8.02 2.85 -14.09
CA PHE A 83 7.06 1.75 -14.16
C PHE A 83 6.45 1.39 -12.77
N PRO A 84 7.25 1.32 -11.67
CA PRO A 84 6.69 1.06 -10.35
C PRO A 84 5.78 2.17 -9.83
N ASN A 85 6.14 3.44 -10.07
CA ASN A 85 5.31 4.57 -9.62
C ASN A 85 4.00 4.65 -10.40
N LEU A 86 4.02 4.41 -11.72
CA LEU A 86 2.82 4.40 -12.55
C LEU A 86 1.82 3.33 -12.12
N ILE A 87 2.29 2.09 -11.91
CA ILE A 87 1.41 1.02 -11.40
C ILE A 87 0.99 1.31 -9.96
N GLY A 88 1.88 1.90 -9.15
CA GLY A 88 1.57 2.37 -7.81
C GLY A 88 0.40 3.37 -7.79
N CYS A 89 0.30 4.23 -8.80
CA CYS A 89 -0.82 5.16 -8.98
C CYS A 89 -2.11 4.43 -9.40
N ILE A 90 -2.05 3.45 -10.29
CA ILE A 90 -3.21 2.61 -10.65
C ILE A 90 -3.76 1.90 -9.41
N GLY A 91 -2.89 1.28 -8.62
CA GLY A 91 -3.28 0.65 -7.35
C GLY A 91 -3.91 1.66 -6.37
N ALA A 92 -3.40 2.90 -6.33
CA ALA A 92 -4.00 3.95 -5.49
C ALA A 92 -5.41 4.31 -5.95
N ALA A 93 -5.63 4.44 -7.26
CA ALA A 93 -6.95 4.73 -7.82
C ALA A 93 -7.97 3.63 -7.46
N ILE A 94 -7.57 2.35 -7.57
CA ILE A 94 -8.40 1.21 -7.17
C ILE A 94 -8.78 1.30 -5.68
N ILE A 95 -7.82 1.59 -4.81
CA ILE A 95 -8.04 1.73 -3.36
C ILE A 95 -9.03 2.88 -3.08
N VAL A 96 -8.86 4.03 -3.73
CA VAL A 96 -9.72 5.21 -3.54
C VAL A 96 -11.16 4.92 -3.98
N ILE A 97 -11.35 4.31 -5.15
CA ILE A 97 -12.67 3.91 -5.66
C ILE A 97 -13.34 2.95 -4.67
N ALA A 98 -12.62 1.92 -4.23
CA ALA A 98 -13.14 0.96 -3.26
C ALA A 98 -13.45 1.60 -1.89
N ALA A 99 -12.62 2.55 -1.44
CA ALA A 99 -12.82 3.27 -0.19
C ALA A 99 -14.10 4.12 -0.20
N ILE A 100 -14.41 4.76 -1.32
CA ILE A 100 -15.64 5.55 -1.49
C ILE A 100 -16.86 4.63 -1.64
N ALA A 101 -16.72 3.52 -2.38
CA ALA A 101 -17.84 2.61 -2.63
C ALA A 101 -18.23 1.76 -1.41
N THR A 102 -17.28 1.42 -0.52
CA THR A 102 -17.52 0.64 0.70
C THR A 102 -18.60 1.23 1.64
N PRO A 103 -18.59 2.52 2.02
CA PRO A 103 -19.63 3.10 2.85
C PRO A 103 -20.99 3.23 2.14
N ILE A 104 -21.00 3.39 0.81
CA ILE A 104 -22.22 3.48 -0.01
C ILE A 104 -22.92 2.10 -0.09
N ALA A 105 -22.16 1.02 -0.04
CA ALA A 105 -22.69 -0.34 -0.08
C ALA A 105 -23.58 -0.64 1.14
N LYS A 106 -24.82 -1.05 0.87
CA LYS A 106 -25.84 -1.35 1.89
C LYS A 106 -25.75 -2.76 2.47
N SER A 107 -25.22 -3.73 1.71
CA SER A 107 -25.11 -5.13 2.17
C SER A 107 -23.69 -5.48 2.61
N GLN A 108 -23.58 -6.42 3.55
CA GLN A 108 -22.26 -6.93 3.99
C GLN A 108 -21.54 -7.67 2.88
N LEU A 109 -22.26 -8.40 2.03
CA LEU A 109 -21.69 -9.07 0.85
C LEU A 109 -21.07 -8.07 -0.14
N ALA A 110 -21.74 -6.94 -0.40
CA ALA A 110 -21.17 -5.91 -1.28
C ALA A 110 -19.93 -5.26 -0.65
N ARG A 111 -19.93 -5.03 0.67
CA ARG A 111 -18.76 -4.52 1.41
C ARG A 111 -17.58 -5.51 1.40
N GLU A 112 -17.87 -6.82 1.45
CA GLU A 112 -16.87 -7.87 1.28
C GLU A 112 -16.22 -7.81 -0.11
N VAL A 113 -17.02 -7.66 -1.17
CA VAL A 113 -16.50 -7.49 -2.54
C VAL A 113 -15.58 -6.25 -2.62
N TRP A 114 -16.03 -5.11 -2.07
CA TRP A 114 -15.20 -3.90 -2.04
C TRP A 114 -13.93 -4.06 -1.20
N PHE A 115 -13.96 -4.85 -0.12
CA PHE A 115 -12.76 -5.21 0.63
C PHE A 115 -11.75 -5.97 -0.25
N TYR A 116 -12.19 -6.93 -1.06
CA TYR A 116 -11.29 -7.65 -1.97
C TYR A 116 -10.75 -6.74 -3.08
N VAL A 117 -11.57 -5.84 -3.64
CA VAL A 117 -11.11 -4.84 -4.62
C VAL A 117 -10.07 -3.90 -4.01
N MET A 118 -10.28 -3.44 -2.77
CA MET A 118 -9.29 -2.63 -2.06
C MET A 118 -8.00 -3.42 -1.80
N SER A 119 -8.13 -4.68 -1.36
CA SER A 119 -7.00 -5.57 -1.09
C SER A 119 -6.17 -5.84 -2.33
N SER A 120 -6.79 -6.01 -3.51
CA SER A 120 -6.05 -6.21 -4.76
C SER A 120 -5.22 -4.97 -5.13
N GLY A 121 -5.76 -3.76 -4.93
CA GLY A 121 -5.02 -2.52 -5.10
C GLY A 121 -3.81 -2.41 -4.16
N VAL A 122 -3.98 -2.81 -2.89
CA VAL A 122 -2.89 -2.85 -1.89
C VAL A 122 -1.80 -3.85 -2.29
N ILE A 123 -2.17 -5.08 -2.66
CA ILE A 123 -1.24 -6.13 -3.10
C ILE A 123 -0.47 -5.68 -4.34
N LEU A 124 -1.16 -5.07 -5.31
CA LEU A 124 -0.53 -4.54 -6.52
C LEU A 124 0.55 -3.49 -6.18
N LYS A 125 0.23 -2.51 -5.31
CA LYS A 125 1.20 -1.49 -4.89
C LYS A 125 2.41 -2.12 -4.19
N ILE A 126 2.18 -2.98 -3.20
CA ILE A 126 3.26 -3.60 -2.42
C ILE A 126 4.12 -4.48 -3.33
N GLY A 127 3.49 -5.37 -4.10
CA GLY A 127 4.19 -6.32 -4.96
C GLY A 127 5.09 -5.62 -5.97
N VAL A 128 4.57 -4.63 -6.69
CA VAL A 128 5.37 -3.92 -7.71
C VAL A 128 6.51 -3.13 -7.09
N MET A 129 6.28 -2.42 -6.00
CA MET A 129 7.32 -1.62 -5.34
C MET A 129 8.43 -2.50 -4.75
N GLU A 130 8.07 -3.59 -4.07
CA GLU A 130 9.05 -4.50 -3.48
C GLU A 130 9.81 -5.32 -4.54
N ILE A 131 9.16 -5.78 -5.60
CA ILE A 131 9.85 -6.44 -6.74
C ILE A 131 10.83 -5.48 -7.40
N ALA A 132 10.41 -4.24 -7.66
CA ALA A 132 11.29 -3.23 -8.26
C ALA A 132 12.49 -2.88 -7.37
N ARG A 133 12.35 -2.96 -6.05
CA ARG A 133 13.44 -2.80 -5.08
C ARG A 133 14.41 -3.99 -5.06
N ILE A 134 13.94 -5.21 -5.33
CA ILE A 134 14.80 -6.41 -5.37
C ILE A 134 15.63 -6.44 -6.65
N LEU A 135 15.04 -5.97 -7.77
CA LEU A 135 15.68 -5.99 -9.09
C LEU A 135 16.68 -4.86 -9.34
N ARG A 136 16.82 -3.91 -8.41
CA ARG A 136 17.68 -2.74 -8.53
C ARG A 136 18.81 -2.78 -7.51
#